data_AF-A0A972MZR1-F1
#
_entry.id   AF-A0A972MZR1-F1
#
_cell.length_a   1.000
_cell.length_b   1.000
_cell.length_c   1.000
_cell.angle_alpha   90.00
_cell.angle_beta   90.00
_cell.angle_gamma   90.00
#
_symmetry.space_group_name_H-M   'P 1'
#
loop_
_entity.id
_entity.type
_entity.pdbx_description
1 polymer ?
#
loop_
_entity_poly.entity_id
_entity_poly.type
_entity_poly.pdbx_seq_one_letter_code
_entity_poly.pdbx_strand_id
1 'polypeptide(L)'
;MRIALFGGRFDPPHYGHLILARDIYESGNFDVVRFLVNYDPPHKKAEADFTHRVRMLHLLIRGERGLEVEPFEGVMGISPSYTYRVLKAYREAHPNCDLHFIVGEDQLSRIRTWKNYEELPKLAKFVLLKRGTLRVPKEILETFRPMVLTVRKLDVSASEIRRRIREGLSLRGLTSDEVIDYIHLHGLYGEDETLSIYTDASARGNPGEVTIAFVVRRGERTIYEYARVVGYGTNNEGEYWALIEALSWAEREGLRGFVVYMDSSLVVNQLRGTYRVRSPKIKPLHERAVALLRALNAKVEHIPRSLNVSDRLTRLKTPSV
;
A
#
# COMPACT_ATOMS: atom_id res chain seq x y z
N MET A 1 -7.44 -28.11 8.82
CA MET A 1 -7.49 -26.94 7.92
C MET A 1 -6.45 -27.10 6.82
N ARG A 2 -6.83 -26.96 5.55
CA ARG A 2 -5.98 -27.04 4.36
C ARG A 2 -5.60 -25.64 3.90
N ILE A 3 -4.32 -25.32 3.94
CA ILE A 3 -3.79 -23.97 3.63
C ILE A 3 -2.98 -24.06 2.33
N ALA A 4 -3.32 -23.24 1.35
CA ALA A 4 -2.51 -23.02 0.15
C ALA A 4 -1.63 -21.77 0.34
N LEU A 5 -0.31 -21.95 0.41
CA LEU A 5 0.69 -20.88 0.44
C LEU A 5 1.03 -20.47 -0.99
N PHE A 6 0.53 -19.32 -1.41
CA PHE A 6 0.82 -18.71 -2.70
C PHE A 6 1.99 -17.73 -2.57
N GLY A 7 3.20 -18.23 -2.78
CA GLY A 7 4.43 -17.46 -2.64
C GLY A 7 4.67 -16.49 -3.79
N GLY A 8 5.06 -15.24 -3.48
CA GLY A 8 5.38 -14.27 -4.51
C GLY A 8 5.99 -12.97 -3.99
N ARG A 9 6.59 -12.22 -4.92
CA ARG A 9 7.14 -10.89 -4.62
C ARG A 9 6.03 -9.84 -4.52
N PHE A 10 5.00 -9.93 -5.37
CA PHE A 10 3.87 -8.99 -5.39
C PHE A 10 4.32 -7.52 -5.47
N ASP A 11 5.02 -7.17 -6.56
CA ASP A 11 5.76 -5.91 -6.66
C ASP A 11 5.47 -5.14 -7.97
N PRO A 12 4.26 -4.59 -8.17
CA PRO A 12 3.11 -4.64 -7.26
C PRO A 12 2.22 -5.88 -7.48
N PRO A 13 1.28 -6.17 -6.56
CA PRO A 13 0.21 -7.12 -6.81
C PRO A 13 -0.75 -6.61 -7.90
N HIS A 14 -1.42 -7.53 -8.59
CA HIS A 14 -2.21 -7.24 -9.79
C HIS A 14 -3.29 -8.29 -10.01
N TYR A 15 -4.24 -8.04 -10.93
CA TYR A 15 -5.38 -8.94 -11.14
C TYR A 15 -4.99 -10.35 -11.57
N GLY A 16 -3.86 -10.50 -12.26
CA GLY A 16 -3.27 -11.82 -12.52
C GLY A 16 -3.07 -12.67 -11.25
N HIS A 17 -2.59 -12.06 -10.15
CA HIS A 17 -2.43 -12.75 -8.88
C HIS A 17 -3.79 -13.05 -8.21
N LEU A 18 -4.70 -12.08 -8.22
CA LEU A 18 -6.02 -12.22 -7.60
C LEU A 18 -6.82 -13.34 -8.25
N ILE A 19 -6.92 -13.34 -9.58
CA ILE A 19 -7.68 -14.34 -10.32
C ILE A 19 -7.10 -15.74 -10.13
N LEU A 20 -5.76 -15.88 -10.11
CA LEU A 20 -5.13 -17.17 -9.81
C LEU A 20 -5.43 -17.65 -8.40
N ALA A 21 -5.40 -16.77 -7.39
CA ALA A 21 -5.74 -17.13 -6.03
C ALA A 21 -7.21 -17.54 -5.87
N ARG A 22 -8.12 -16.86 -6.58
CA ARG A 22 -9.53 -17.27 -6.68
C ARG A 22 -9.68 -18.64 -7.32
N ASP A 23 -9.06 -18.88 -8.48
CA ASP A 23 -9.10 -20.19 -9.16
C ASP A 23 -8.60 -21.32 -8.22
N ILE A 24 -7.54 -21.05 -7.43
CA ILE A 24 -7.02 -21.99 -6.43
C ILE A 24 -8.06 -22.25 -5.32
N TYR A 25 -8.65 -21.20 -4.76
CA TYR A 25 -9.64 -21.29 -3.70
C TYR A 25 -10.92 -22.02 -4.16
N GLU A 26 -11.46 -21.61 -5.31
CA GLU A 26 -12.69 -22.13 -5.92
C GLU A 26 -12.57 -23.58 -6.39
N SER A 27 -11.34 -24.12 -6.50
CA SER A 27 -11.12 -25.55 -6.74
C SER A 27 -11.68 -26.45 -5.62
N GLY A 28 -12.02 -25.89 -4.45
CA GLY A 28 -12.58 -26.62 -3.30
C GLY A 28 -11.56 -27.49 -2.53
N ASN A 29 -10.29 -27.45 -2.95
CA ASN A 29 -9.20 -28.23 -2.35
C ASN A 29 -8.64 -27.59 -1.08
N PHE A 30 -8.89 -26.31 -0.83
CA PHE A 30 -8.30 -25.54 0.27
C PHE A 30 -9.35 -24.76 1.05
N ASP A 31 -9.12 -24.61 2.35
CA ASP A 31 -9.98 -23.83 3.23
C ASP A 31 -9.60 -22.33 3.18
N VAL A 32 -8.33 -22.04 2.86
CA VAL A 32 -7.79 -20.68 2.67
C VAL A 32 -6.61 -20.67 1.70
N VAL A 33 -6.47 -19.58 0.94
CA VAL A 33 -5.28 -19.26 0.15
C VAL A 33 -4.58 -18.08 0.80
N ARG A 34 -3.33 -18.30 1.22
CA ARG A 34 -2.48 -17.30 1.87
C ARG A 34 -1.41 -16.82 0.91
N PHE A 35 -1.45 -15.54 0.58
CA PHE A 35 -0.41 -14.88 -0.19
C PHE A 35 0.84 -14.69 0.68
N LEU A 36 1.81 -15.60 0.55
CA LEU A 36 3.07 -15.56 1.28
C LEU A 36 4.01 -14.56 0.61
N VAL A 37 4.12 -13.37 1.19
CA VAL A 37 4.89 -12.26 0.62
C VAL A 37 6.37 -12.49 0.87
N ASN A 38 7.19 -12.51 -0.17
CA ASN A 38 8.63 -12.67 0.01
C ASN A 38 9.24 -11.46 0.72
N TYR A 39 10.03 -11.67 1.77
CA TYR A 39 10.70 -10.57 2.49
C TYR A 39 11.90 -10.03 1.71
N ASP A 40 12.95 -10.85 1.56
CA ASP A 40 14.17 -10.53 0.82
C ASP A 40 14.59 -11.73 -0.05
N PRO A 41 14.06 -11.84 -1.29
CA PRO A 41 14.29 -12.99 -2.15
C PRO A 41 15.71 -12.98 -2.75
N PRO A 42 16.49 -14.08 -2.61
CA PRO A 42 17.92 -14.14 -2.96
C PRO A 42 18.26 -13.90 -4.43
N HIS A 43 17.28 -14.02 -5.34
CA HIS A 43 17.52 -14.01 -6.79
C HIS A 43 17.07 -12.72 -7.49
N LYS A 44 16.28 -11.86 -6.84
CA LYS A 44 15.80 -10.59 -7.45
C LYS A 44 15.23 -9.62 -6.42
N LYS A 45 15.95 -8.54 -6.10
CA LYS A 45 15.46 -7.48 -5.21
C LYS A 45 14.11 -6.92 -5.70
N ALA A 46 13.23 -6.61 -4.75
CA ALA A 46 12.01 -5.86 -5.02
C ALA A 46 12.33 -4.37 -5.20
N GLU A 47 11.54 -3.67 -6.02
CA GLU A 47 11.63 -2.21 -6.17
C GLU A 47 10.86 -1.49 -5.04
N ALA A 48 9.74 -2.04 -4.56
CA ALA A 48 9.05 -1.53 -3.37
C ALA A 48 9.42 -2.31 -2.11
N ASP A 49 9.49 -1.58 -0.98
CA ASP A 49 9.72 -2.16 0.34
C ASP A 49 8.66 -3.20 0.71
N PHE A 50 9.04 -4.13 1.58
CA PHE A 50 8.17 -5.22 2.02
C PHE A 50 6.82 -4.75 2.55
N THR A 51 6.81 -3.72 3.39
CA THR A 51 5.59 -3.17 4.00
C THR A 51 4.62 -2.62 2.95
N HIS A 52 5.12 -1.93 1.92
CA HIS A 52 4.31 -1.46 0.80
C HIS A 52 3.68 -2.62 0.02
N ARG A 53 4.46 -3.67 -0.27
CA ARG A 53 3.96 -4.85 -0.99
C ARG A 53 2.87 -5.58 -0.22
N VAL A 54 3.06 -5.76 1.09
CA VAL A 54 2.04 -6.32 2.01
C VAL A 54 0.78 -5.45 1.99
N ARG A 55 0.93 -4.12 2.11
CA ARG A 55 -0.20 -3.18 2.12
C ARG A 55 -0.97 -3.19 0.80
N MET A 56 -0.29 -3.13 -0.34
CA MET A 56 -0.93 -3.22 -1.66
C MET A 56 -1.69 -4.54 -1.82
N LEU A 57 -1.18 -5.63 -1.27
CA LEU A 57 -1.85 -6.92 -1.37
C LEU A 57 -3.12 -6.95 -0.51
N HIS A 58 -3.09 -6.38 0.70
CA HIS A 58 -4.30 -6.19 1.51
C HIS A 58 -5.36 -5.33 0.82
N LEU A 59 -4.94 -4.32 0.06
CA LEU A 59 -5.85 -3.51 -0.76
C LEU A 59 -6.45 -4.33 -1.89
N LEU A 60 -5.63 -5.09 -2.63
CA LEU A 60 -6.08 -5.90 -3.76
C LEU A 60 -7.11 -6.96 -3.37
N ILE A 61 -6.95 -7.59 -2.20
CA ILE A 61 -7.80 -8.72 -1.77
C ILE A 61 -8.89 -8.30 -0.76
N ARG A 62 -9.11 -6.99 -0.57
CA ARG A 62 -10.10 -6.50 0.40
C ARG A 62 -11.49 -7.02 0.05
N GLY A 63 -12.13 -7.71 1.01
CA GLY A 63 -13.47 -8.28 0.83
C GLY A 63 -13.49 -9.66 0.15
N GLU A 64 -12.34 -10.20 -0.23
CA GLU A 64 -12.26 -11.53 -0.83
C GLU A 64 -12.40 -12.62 0.23
N ARG A 65 -13.35 -13.54 0.01
CA ARG A 65 -13.55 -14.68 0.90
C ARG A 65 -12.42 -15.71 0.69
N GLY A 66 -11.84 -16.18 1.80
CA GLY A 66 -10.87 -17.27 1.77
C GLY A 66 -9.49 -16.89 1.23
N LEU A 67 -9.24 -15.60 1.00
CA LEU A 67 -7.94 -15.06 0.61
C LEU A 67 -7.36 -14.25 1.77
N GLU A 68 -6.12 -14.53 2.14
CA GLU A 68 -5.43 -13.87 3.25
C GLU A 68 -4.02 -13.42 2.84
N VAL A 69 -3.54 -12.30 3.38
CA VAL A 69 -2.14 -11.89 3.24
C VAL A 69 -1.32 -12.54 4.35
N GLU A 70 -0.20 -13.14 4.00
CA GLU A 70 0.69 -13.82 4.94
C GLU A 70 2.08 -13.14 4.95
N PRO A 71 2.33 -12.22 5.91
CA PRO A 71 3.61 -11.52 6.05
C PRO A 71 4.67 -12.33 6.83
N PHE A 72 4.44 -13.63 7.09
CA PHE A 72 5.30 -14.49 7.91
C PHE A 72 6.79 -14.36 7.64
N GLU A 73 7.22 -14.30 6.37
CA GLU A 73 8.64 -14.15 6.03
C GLU A 73 9.26 -12.88 6.63
N GLY A 74 8.52 -11.78 6.64
CA GLY A 74 8.97 -10.51 7.23
C GLY A 74 9.00 -10.55 8.75
N VAL A 75 8.05 -11.25 9.38
CA VAL A 75 8.05 -11.47 10.84
C VAL A 75 9.26 -12.28 11.28
N MET A 76 9.68 -13.26 10.48
CA MET A 76 10.91 -14.02 10.75
C MET A 76 12.17 -13.15 10.67
N GLY A 77 12.14 -12.05 9.92
CA GLY A 77 13.30 -11.16 9.72
C GLY A 77 14.51 -11.83 9.05
N ILE A 78 14.33 -12.99 8.41
CA ILE A 78 15.46 -13.74 7.83
C ILE A 78 15.86 -13.19 6.46
N SER A 79 17.15 -12.95 6.28
CA SER A 79 17.75 -12.60 4.99
C SER A 79 19.01 -13.45 4.73
N PRO A 80 19.16 -14.07 3.54
CA PRO A 80 18.14 -14.20 2.50
C PRO A 80 17.01 -15.17 2.89
N SER A 81 15.80 -14.90 2.39
CA SER A 81 14.62 -15.72 2.65
C SER A 81 14.57 -16.94 1.71
N TYR A 82 15.16 -18.06 2.15
CA TYR A 82 15.07 -19.34 1.43
C TYR A 82 13.76 -20.05 1.77
N THR A 83 13.02 -20.52 0.75
CA THR A 83 11.73 -21.21 0.93
C THR A 83 11.80 -22.40 1.90
N TYR A 84 12.91 -23.15 1.93
CA TYR A 84 13.12 -24.23 2.90
C TYR A 84 13.02 -23.73 4.36
N ARG A 85 13.68 -22.61 4.68
CA ARG A 85 13.67 -22.04 6.04
C ARG A 85 12.27 -21.55 6.41
N VAL A 86 11.60 -20.90 5.46
CA VAL A 86 10.24 -20.38 5.65
C VAL A 86 9.26 -21.52 5.88
N LEU A 87 9.22 -22.53 5.01
CA LEU A 87 8.31 -23.66 5.16
C LEU A 87 8.57 -24.47 6.43
N LYS A 88 9.83 -24.60 6.84
CA LYS A 88 10.18 -25.27 8.10
C LYS A 88 9.59 -24.53 9.30
N ALA A 89 9.88 -23.23 9.44
CA ALA A 89 9.35 -22.42 10.52
C ALA A 89 7.81 -22.30 10.46
N TYR A 90 7.24 -22.21 9.27
CA TYR A 90 5.79 -22.14 9.08
C TYR A 90 5.09 -23.43 9.52
N ARG A 91 5.68 -24.60 9.20
CA ARG A 91 5.20 -25.92 9.64
C ARG A 91 5.27 -26.06 11.16
N GLU A 92 6.35 -25.60 11.78
CA GLU A 92 6.51 -25.59 13.24
C GLU A 92 5.47 -24.69 13.92
N ALA A 93 5.16 -23.52 13.33
CA ALA A 93 4.13 -22.62 13.83
C ALA A 93 2.70 -23.12 13.58
N HIS A 94 2.48 -23.98 12.58
CA HIS A 94 1.17 -24.49 12.19
C HIS A 94 1.13 -26.03 12.09
N PRO A 95 1.41 -26.76 13.20
CA PRO A 95 1.59 -28.21 13.17
C PRO A 95 0.33 -28.98 12.74
N ASN A 96 -0.86 -28.43 13.02
CA ASN A 96 -2.16 -29.06 12.75
C ASN A 96 -2.75 -28.71 11.37
N CYS A 97 -2.02 -27.96 10.54
CA CYS A 97 -2.50 -27.54 9.22
C CYS A 97 -1.95 -28.45 8.11
N ASP A 98 -2.77 -28.73 7.10
CA ASP A 98 -2.32 -29.42 5.89
C ASP A 98 -1.79 -28.39 4.89
N LEU A 99 -0.48 -28.13 4.95
CA LEU A 99 0.19 -27.10 4.17
C LEU A 99 0.45 -27.55 2.74
N HIS A 100 0.04 -26.71 1.80
CA HIS A 100 0.25 -26.88 0.37
C HIS A 100 0.99 -25.65 -0.17
N PHE A 101 2.14 -25.84 -0.79
CA PHE A 101 2.91 -24.78 -1.42
C PHE A 101 2.59 -24.70 -2.92
N ILE A 102 2.08 -23.55 -3.35
CA ILE A 102 1.74 -23.30 -4.73
C ILE A 102 3.00 -22.91 -5.50
N VAL A 103 3.24 -23.57 -6.64
CA VAL A 103 4.42 -23.35 -7.49
C VAL A 103 4.04 -23.34 -8.97
N GLY A 104 4.66 -22.47 -9.76
CA GLY A 104 4.51 -22.47 -11.22
C GLY A 104 5.39 -23.52 -11.91
N GLU A 105 5.06 -23.89 -13.16
CA GLU A 105 5.88 -24.78 -13.99
C GLU A 105 7.34 -24.31 -14.14
N ASP A 106 7.54 -22.99 -14.29
CA ASP A 106 8.85 -22.35 -14.42
C ASP A 106 9.71 -22.47 -13.15
N GLN A 107 9.08 -22.40 -11.97
CA GLN A 107 9.75 -22.55 -10.69
C GLN A 107 10.06 -24.02 -10.41
N LEU A 108 9.09 -24.91 -10.60
CA LEU A 108 9.26 -26.34 -10.30
C LEU A 108 10.26 -27.01 -11.25
N SER A 109 10.31 -26.60 -12.52
CA SER A 109 11.33 -27.09 -13.46
C SER A 109 12.77 -26.72 -13.06
N ARG A 110 12.94 -25.65 -12.27
CA ARG A 110 14.23 -25.16 -11.77
C ARG A 110 14.43 -25.44 -10.28
N ILE A 111 13.60 -26.28 -9.67
CA ILE A 111 13.57 -26.48 -8.21
C ILE A 111 14.91 -26.95 -7.62
N ARG A 112 15.74 -27.66 -8.41
CA ARG A 112 17.09 -28.10 -8.00
C ARG A 112 18.03 -26.94 -7.63
N THR A 113 17.73 -25.73 -8.11
CA THR A 113 18.49 -24.52 -7.76
C THR A 113 18.14 -23.99 -6.37
N TRP A 114 17.05 -24.47 -5.76
CA TRP A 114 16.61 -24.02 -4.45
C TRP A 114 17.41 -24.73 -3.36
N LYS A 115 17.78 -23.97 -2.33
CA LYS A 115 18.49 -24.49 -1.17
C LYS A 115 17.67 -25.57 -0.47
N ASN A 116 18.28 -26.74 -0.26
CA ASN A 116 17.65 -27.90 0.40
C ASN A 116 16.33 -28.34 -0.27
N TYR A 117 16.27 -28.30 -1.61
CA TYR A 117 15.03 -28.60 -2.35
C TYR A 117 14.45 -29.99 -2.05
N GLU A 118 15.31 -30.98 -1.77
CA GLU A 118 14.93 -32.37 -1.45
C GLU A 118 14.15 -32.51 -0.14
N GLU A 119 14.28 -31.55 0.76
CA GLU A 119 13.57 -31.53 2.03
C GLU A 119 12.18 -30.89 1.91
N LEU A 120 11.92 -30.11 0.85
CA LEU A 120 10.67 -29.36 0.71
C LEU A 120 9.40 -30.24 0.70
N PRO A 121 9.36 -31.41 0.03
CA PRO A 121 8.18 -32.29 0.06
C PRO A 121 7.84 -32.83 1.46
N LYS A 122 8.81 -32.83 2.39
CA LYS A 122 8.58 -33.22 3.79
C LYS A 122 7.93 -32.11 4.60
N LEU A 123 8.08 -30.86 4.17
CA LEU A 123 7.59 -29.67 4.87
C LEU A 123 6.18 -29.26 4.40
N ALA A 124 5.87 -29.44 3.12
CA ALA A 124 4.57 -29.13 2.54
C ALA A 124 4.27 -30.01 1.33
N LYS A 125 2.99 -30.24 1.07
CA LYS A 125 2.53 -30.79 -0.22
C LYS A 125 2.72 -29.73 -1.30
N PHE A 126 2.92 -30.13 -2.55
CA PHE A 126 3.11 -29.20 -3.64
C PHE A 126 1.88 -29.15 -4.55
N VAL A 127 1.58 -27.95 -5.05
CA VAL A 127 0.51 -27.72 -6.02
C VAL A 127 1.12 -27.02 -7.22
N LEU A 128 1.11 -27.70 -8.36
CA LEU A 128 1.64 -27.20 -9.62
C LEU A 128 0.55 -26.45 -10.38
N LEU A 129 0.74 -25.14 -10.57
CA LEU A 129 -0.08 -24.34 -11.47
C LEU A 129 0.40 -24.53 -12.90
N LYS A 130 -0.39 -25.27 -13.69
CA LYS A 130 -0.11 -25.50 -15.11
C LYS A 130 -0.66 -24.33 -15.93
N ARG A 131 0.24 -23.56 -16.55
CA ARG A 131 -0.07 -22.32 -17.29
C ARG A 131 0.32 -22.38 -18.77
N GLY A 132 1.18 -23.32 -19.15
CA GLY A 132 1.67 -23.45 -20.52
C GLY A 132 2.04 -24.88 -20.89
N THR A 133 3.09 -25.01 -21.71
CA THR A 133 3.58 -26.29 -22.24
C THR A 133 4.92 -26.70 -21.64
N LEU A 134 5.44 -25.93 -20.68
CA LEU A 134 6.77 -26.11 -20.13
C LEU A 134 6.84 -27.43 -19.34
N ARG A 135 7.79 -28.29 -19.71
CA ARG A 135 7.88 -29.64 -19.13
C ARG A 135 8.72 -29.62 -17.86
N VAL A 136 8.09 -29.92 -16.73
CA VAL A 136 8.79 -30.25 -15.48
C VAL A 136 9.48 -31.62 -15.65
N PRO A 137 10.76 -31.79 -15.26
CA PRO A 137 11.44 -33.07 -15.36
C PRO A 137 10.69 -34.20 -14.63
N LYS A 138 10.63 -35.39 -15.23
CA LYS A 138 9.88 -36.55 -14.69
C LYS A 138 10.30 -36.91 -13.26
N GLU A 139 11.60 -36.94 -13.00
CA GLU A 139 12.18 -37.19 -11.68
C GLU A 139 11.67 -36.20 -10.61
N ILE A 140 11.49 -34.93 -10.98
CA ILE A 140 10.95 -33.91 -10.07
C ILE A 140 9.46 -34.17 -9.80
N LEU A 141 8.69 -34.56 -10.81
CA LEU A 141 7.29 -34.93 -10.63
C LEU A 141 7.13 -36.17 -9.74
N GLU A 142 8.02 -37.15 -9.86
CA GLU A 142 8.03 -38.36 -9.04
C GLU A 142 8.41 -38.09 -7.58
N THR A 143 9.37 -37.19 -7.35
CA THR A 143 9.81 -36.77 -6.01
C THR A 143 8.79 -35.89 -5.30
N PHE A 144 8.24 -34.88 -5.98
CA PHE A 144 7.34 -33.90 -5.36
C PHE A 144 5.87 -34.31 -5.39
N ARG A 145 5.48 -35.20 -6.32
CA ARG A 145 4.10 -35.67 -6.55
C ARG A 145 3.06 -34.55 -6.44
N PRO A 146 3.22 -33.43 -7.17
CA PRO A 146 2.38 -32.27 -6.96
C PRO A 146 0.93 -32.53 -7.40
N MET A 147 -0.04 -31.97 -6.68
CA MET A 147 -1.39 -31.80 -7.19
C MET A 147 -1.33 -30.84 -8.37
N VAL A 148 -1.89 -31.20 -9.52
CA VAL A 148 -1.88 -30.34 -10.70
C VAL A 148 -3.19 -29.58 -10.77
N LEU A 149 -3.10 -28.24 -10.81
CA LEU A 149 -4.25 -27.38 -11.08
C LEU A 149 -4.05 -26.70 -12.44
N THR A 150 -5.01 -26.90 -13.33
CA THR A 150 -5.06 -26.16 -14.60
C THR A 150 -5.74 -24.84 -14.34
N VAL A 151 -5.02 -23.75 -14.53
CA VAL A 151 -5.50 -22.38 -14.30
C VAL A 151 -5.46 -21.59 -15.60
N ARG A 152 -6.29 -20.56 -15.70
CA ARG A 152 -6.33 -19.74 -16.92
C ARG A 152 -5.01 -18.97 -17.09
N LYS A 153 -4.58 -18.79 -18.33
CA LYS A 153 -3.43 -17.94 -18.65
C LYS A 153 -3.87 -16.48 -18.64
N LEU A 154 -3.18 -15.66 -17.85
CA LEU A 154 -3.48 -14.23 -17.69
C LEU A 154 -2.31 -13.41 -18.21
N ASP A 155 -2.60 -12.45 -19.07
CA ASP A 155 -1.60 -11.57 -19.68
C ASP A 155 -1.53 -10.24 -18.93
N VAL A 156 -0.93 -10.28 -17.74
CA VAL A 156 -0.61 -9.11 -16.93
C VAL A 156 0.62 -9.41 -16.09
N SER A 157 1.55 -8.46 -16.02
CA SER A 157 2.77 -8.63 -15.24
C SER A 157 3.12 -7.40 -14.42
N ALA A 158 3.72 -7.63 -13.24
CA ALA A 158 4.23 -6.55 -12.41
C ALA A 158 5.30 -5.69 -13.15
N SER A 159 6.12 -6.30 -14.02
CA SER A 159 7.08 -5.56 -14.86
C SER A 159 6.41 -4.59 -15.82
N GLU A 160 5.25 -4.97 -16.37
CA GLU A 160 4.48 -4.07 -17.23
C GLU A 160 3.93 -2.89 -16.42
N ILE A 161 3.36 -3.15 -15.25
CA ILE A 161 2.83 -2.09 -14.37
C ILE A 161 3.93 -1.09 -14.01
N ARG A 162 5.11 -1.56 -13.57
CA ARG A 162 6.24 -0.67 -13.24
C ARG A 162 6.74 0.13 -14.44
N ARG A 163 6.74 -0.46 -15.64
CA ARG A 163 7.08 0.26 -16.88
C ARG A 163 6.06 1.36 -17.18
N ARG A 164 4.76 1.06 -17.09
CA ARG A 164 3.67 2.02 -17.35
C ARG A 164 3.71 3.21 -16.39
N ILE A 165 4.06 2.99 -15.11
CA ILE A 165 4.24 4.08 -14.13
C ILE A 165 5.30 5.07 -14.61
N ARG A 166 6.49 4.56 -14.97
CA ARG A 166 7.60 5.41 -15.47
C ARG A 166 7.28 6.12 -16.78
N GLU A 167 6.38 5.56 -17.59
CA GLU A 167 5.92 6.14 -18.85
C GLU A 167 4.67 7.03 -18.68
N GLY A 168 4.16 7.22 -17.46
CA GLY A 168 2.94 8.01 -17.22
C GLY A 168 1.65 7.40 -17.81
N LEU A 169 1.65 6.10 -18.10
CA LEU A 169 0.53 5.40 -18.71
C LEU A 169 -0.48 4.90 -17.68
N SER A 170 -1.74 4.77 -18.09
CA SER A 170 -2.81 4.24 -17.24
C SER A 170 -2.54 2.80 -16.79
N LEU A 171 -2.86 2.53 -15.52
CA LEU A 171 -2.80 1.21 -14.88
C LEU A 171 -4.17 0.52 -14.75
N ARG A 172 -5.26 1.24 -15.13
CA ARG A 172 -6.63 0.74 -14.99
C ARG A 172 -6.80 -0.58 -15.75
N GLY A 173 -7.42 -1.56 -15.11
CA GLY A 173 -7.61 -2.90 -15.66
C GLY A 173 -6.43 -3.86 -15.43
N LEU A 174 -5.29 -3.38 -14.93
CA LEU A 174 -4.14 -4.23 -14.56
C LEU A 174 -4.15 -4.59 -13.07
N THR A 175 -4.60 -3.67 -12.22
CA THR A 175 -4.77 -3.85 -10.77
C THR A 175 -5.95 -3.01 -10.26
N SER A 176 -6.30 -3.09 -8.97
CA SER A 176 -7.41 -2.34 -8.40
C SER A 176 -7.10 -0.85 -8.26
N ASP A 177 -8.14 -0.02 -8.27
CA ASP A 177 -8.02 1.43 -8.11
C ASP A 177 -7.35 1.78 -6.77
N GLU A 178 -7.62 1.03 -5.68
CA GLU A 178 -6.98 1.26 -4.39
C GLU A 178 -5.47 0.99 -4.42
N VAL A 179 -5.02 -0.02 -5.19
CA VAL A 179 -3.59 -0.27 -5.38
C VAL A 179 -2.96 0.82 -6.23
N ILE A 180 -3.66 1.31 -7.25
CA ILE A 180 -3.22 2.43 -8.10
C ILE A 180 -3.05 3.68 -7.23
N ASP A 181 -4.07 4.04 -6.46
CA ASP A 181 -4.05 5.21 -5.57
C ASP A 181 -2.93 5.10 -4.54
N TYR A 182 -2.72 3.91 -3.97
CA TYR A 182 -1.63 3.66 -3.03
C TYR A 182 -0.25 3.84 -3.67
N ILE A 183 -0.04 3.34 -4.89
CA ILE A 183 1.19 3.53 -5.64
C ILE A 183 1.49 5.02 -5.81
N HIS A 184 0.50 5.79 -6.24
CA HIS A 184 0.65 7.23 -6.49
C HIS A 184 0.83 8.05 -5.21
N LEU A 185 0.13 7.67 -4.14
CA LEU A 185 0.27 8.30 -2.84
C LEU A 185 1.72 8.18 -2.33
N HIS A 186 2.28 6.98 -2.42
CA HIS A 186 3.61 6.67 -1.92
C HIS A 186 4.75 6.92 -2.90
N GLY A 187 4.47 7.25 -4.16
CA GLY A 187 5.49 7.52 -5.16
C GLY A 187 6.29 6.31 -5.57
N LEU A 188 5.66 5.14 -5.57
CA LEU A 188 6.35 3.89 -5.83
C LEU A 188 6.73 3.77 -7.31
N TYR A 189 7.84 3.08 -7.58
CA TYR A 189 8.26 2.68 -8.94
C TYR A 189 8.76 3.81 -9.86
N GLY A 190 9.36 4.86 -9.29
CA GLY A 190 10.04 5.92 -10.04
C GLY A 190 9.17 7.14 -10.30
N GLU A 191 8.27 7.46 -9.38
CA GLU A 191 7.45 8.65 -9.44
C GLU A 191 8.16 9.81 -8.73
N ASP A 192 8.90 10.61 -9.50
CA ASP A 192 9.83 11.63 -8.98
C ASP A 192 9.15 12.94 -8.55
N GLU A 193 7.84 13.06 -8.79
CA GLU A 193 7.08 14.26 -8.40
C GLU A 193 6.91 14.34 -6.88
N THR A 194 7.10 15.55 -6.34
CA THR A 194 6.96 15.81 -4.90
C THR A 194 5.50 15.78 -4.48
N LEU A 195 5.21 15.08 -3.38
CA LEU A 195 3.89 15.10 -2.77
C LEU A 195 3.63 16.48 -2.15
N SER A 196 2.46 17.04 -2.43
CA SER A 196 2.02 18.34 -1.95
C SER A 196 0.64 18.22 -1.31
N ILE A 197 0.42 18.90 -0.19
CA ILE A 197 -0.87 18.96 0.50
C ILE A 197 -1.33 20.41 0.50
N TYR A 198 -2.56 20.68 0.13
CA TYR A 198 -3.18 22.00 0.15
C TYR A 198 -4.22 22.01 1.24
N THR A 199 -4.18 22.99 2.14
CA THR A 199 -5.16 23.09 3.24
C THR A 199 -5.90 24.41 3.17
N ASP A 200 -7.16 24.41 3.59
CA ASP A 200 -7.98 25.61 3.70
C ASP A 200 -9.00 25.44 4.82
N ALA A 201 -9.46 26.56 5.37
CA ALA A 201 -10.58 26.58 6.29
C ALA A 201 -11.48 27.81 6.08
N SER A 202 -12.78 27.63 6.30
CA SER A 202 -13.74 28.73 6.23
C SER A 202 -14.68 28.70 7.41
N ALA A 203 -14.75 29.80 8.16
CA ALA A 203 -15.74 30.05 9.19
C ALA A 203 -16.95 30.81 8.62
N ARG A 204 -18.17 30.26 8.80
CA ARG A 204 -19.43 30.92 8.46
C ARG A 204 -19.76 31.99 9.51
N GLY A 205 -19.26 33.20 9.26
CA GLY A 205 -19.09 34.22 10.30
C GLY A 205 -17.73 34.05 10.97
N ASN A 206 -17.09 35.13 11.40
CA ASN A 206 -15.75 35.06 12.01
C ASN A 206 -15.73 35.78 13.36
N PRO A 207 -15.95 35.06 14.48
CA PRO A 207 -16.06 33.59 14.59
C PRO A 207 -17.42 33.03 14.11
N GLY A 208 -17.45 31.73 13.80
CA GLY A 208 -18.60 31.02 13.23
C GLY A 208 -18.35 29.51 13.07
N GLU A 209 -19.26 28.80 12.41
CA GLU A 209 -19.08 27.37 12.10
C GLU A 209 -17.97 27.17 11.06
N VAL A 210 -16.98 26.34 11.39
CA VAL A 210 -15.77 26.13 10.61
C VAL A 210 -15.84 24.84 9.82
N THR A 211 -15.64 24.96 8.50
CA THR A 211 -15.34 23.85 7.61
C THR A 211 -13.85 23.85 7.31
N ILE A 212 -13.20 22.70 7.46
CA ILE A 212 -11.82 22.48 7.03
C ILE A 212 -11.80 21.61 5.79
N ALA A 213 -10.77 21.79 4.96
CA ALA A 213 -10.49 20.91 3.85
C ALA A 213 -9.00 20.73 3.64
N PHE A 214 -8.64 19.60 3.01
CA PHE A 214 -7.34 19.46 2.40
C PHE A 214 -7.38 18.60 1.13
N VAL A 215 -6.43 18.84 0.24
CA VAL A 215 -6.25 18.14 -1.03
C VAL A 215 -4.81 17.68 -1.12
N VAL A 216 -4.60 16.42 -1.47
CA VAL A 216 -3.28 15.81 -1.63
C VAL A 216 -3.02 15.62 -3.11
N ARG A 217 -1.88 16.10 -3.59
CA ARG A 217 -1.48 15.99 -4.99
C ARG A 217 -0.05 15.46 -5.11
N ARG A 218 0.22 14.82 -6.24
CA ARG A 218 1.56 14.54 -6.75
C ARG A 218 1.59 15.08 -8.18
N GLY A 219 2.43 16.10 -8.38
CA GLY A 219 2.34 16.97 -9.56
C GLY A 219 0.94 17.53 -9.75
N GLU A 220 0.38 17.33 -10.95
CA GLU A 220 -0.98 17.78 -11.29
C GLU A 220 -2.08 16.79 -10.87
N ARG A 221 -1.73 15.56 -10.47
CA ARG A 221 -2.71 14.55 -10.09
C ARG A 221 -3.21 14.79 -8.68
N THR A 222 -4.52 14.94 -8.52
CA THR A 222 -5.17 14.85 -7.20
C THR A 222 -5.28 13.39 -6.80
N ILE A 223 -4.72 13.05 -5.63
CA ILE A 223 -4.70 11.70 -5.07
C ILE A 223 -5.79 11.52 -4.02
N TYR A 224 -6.02 12.56 -3.20
CA TYR A 224 -6.97 12.49 -2.10
C TYR A 224 -7.59 13.86 -1.83
N GLU A 225 -8.87 13.88 -1.46
CA GLU A 225 -9.61 15.09 -1.07
C GLU A 225 -10.37 14.81 0.22
N TYR A 226 -10.44 15.81 1.08
CA TYR A 226 -11.12 15.74 2.36
C TYR A 226 -11.75 17.07 2.73
N ALA A 227 -12.97 17.04 3.26
CA ALA A 227 -13.61 18.19 3.86
C ALA A 227 -14.58 17.76 4.97
N ARG A 228 -14.68 18.56 6.03
CA ARG A 228 -15.71 18.40 7.07
C ARG A 228 -15.94 19.69 7.86
N VAL A 229 -17.12 19.79 8.45
CA VAL A 229 -17.41 20.75 9.52
C VAL A 229 -16.78 20.26 10.82
N VAL A 230 -16.07 21.12 11.55
CA VAL A 230 -15.32 20.75 12.77
C VAL A 230 -15.78 21.43 14.05
N GLY A 231 -16.58 22.50 13.96
CA GLY A 231 -17.12 23.19 15.14
C GLY A 231 -17.14 24.70 14.98
N TYR A 232 -17.19 25.42 16.10
CA TYR A 232 -17.27 26.89 16.12
C TYR A 232 -15.92 27.52 16.43
N GLY A 233 -15.46 28.45 15.59
CA GLY A 233 -14.15 29.09 15.72
C GLY A 233 -13.93 30.23 14.74
N THR A 234 -12.74 30.82 14.81
CA THR A 234 -12.27 31.83 13.86
C THR A 234 -11.63 31.18 12.63
N ASN A 235 -11.45 31.95 11.55
CA ASN A 235 -10.71 31.47 10.37
C ASN A 235 -9.30 30.98 10.74
N ASN A 236 -8.57 31.72 11.59
CA ASN A 236 -7.22 31.34 11.99
C ASN A 236 -7.19 30.04 12.82
N GLU A 237 -8.17 29.80 13.69
CA GLU A 237 -8.31 28.51 14.38
C GLU A 237 -8.59 27.40 13.37
N GLY A 238 -9.45 27.67 12.39
CA GLY A 238 -9.75 26.77 11.28
C GLY A 238 -8.53 26.36 10.47
N GLU A 239 -7.67 27.31 10.10
CA GLU A 239 -6.42 27.04 9.36
C GLU A 239 -5.52 26.05 10.09
N TYR A 240 -5.35 26.23 11.41
CA TYR A 240 -4.59 25.29 12.22
C TYR A 240 -5.28 23.92 12.30
N TRP A 241 -6.61 23.88 12.42
CA TRP A 241 -7.35 22.61 12.43
C TRP A 241 -7.23 21.87 11.09
N ALA A 242 -7.31 22.57 9.96
CA ALA A 242 -7.11 22.00 8.63
C ALA A 242 -5.70 21.41 8.48
N LEU A 243 -4.68 22.18 8.88
CA LEU A 243 -3.29 21.74 8.86
C LEU A 243 -3.08 20.51 9.76
N ILE A 244 -3.57 20.54 11.00
CA ILE A 244 -3.40 19.43 11.94
C ILE A 244 -4.12 18.17 11.42
N GLU A 245 -5.32 18.31 10.87
CA GLU A 245 -6.05 17.17 10.29
C GLU A 245 -5.26 16.56 9.13
N ALA A 246 -4.76 17.39 8.21
CA ALA A 246 -3.99 16.93 7.06
C ALA A 246 -2.67 16.24 7.48
N LEU A 247 -1.96 16.80 8.47
CA LEU A 247 -0.73 16.20 9.00
C LEU A 247 -1.01 14.91 9.77
N SER A 248 -2.05 14.87 10.59
CA SER A 248 -2.45 13.64 11.30
C SER A 248 -2.93 12.56 10.32
N TRP A 249 -3.56 12.93 9.21
CA TRP A 249 -3.87 12.00 8.12
C TRP A 249 -2.58 11.48 7.46
N ALA A 250 -1.65 12.37 7.12
CA ALA A 250 -0.37 11.99 6.50
C ALA A 250 0.47 11.06 7.41
N GLU A 251 0.42 11.28 8.72
CA GLU A 251 1.04 10.40 9.72
C GLU A 251 0.43 8.99 9.70
N ARG A 252 -0.89 8.87 9.65
CA ARG A 252 -1.59 7.57 9.56
C ARG A 252 -1.27 6.83 8.26
N GLU A 253 -1.10 7.56 7.17
CA GLU A 253 -0.67 7.01 5.89
C GLU A 253 0.85 6.76 5.83
N GLY A 254 1.62 7.14 6.86
CA GLY A 254 3.08 6.91 6.89
C GLY A 254 3.86 7.78 5.91
N LEU A 255 3.32 8.93 5.51
CA LEU A 255 3.92 9.85 4.55
C LEU A 255 4.96 10.74 5.23
N ARG A 256 6.04 11.05 4.52
CA ARG A 256 7.10 11.95 4.98
C ARG A 256 7.68 12.76 3.82
N GLY A 257 8.26 13.91 4.13
CA GLY A 257 9.00 14.69 3.13
C GLY A 257 8.11 15.34 2.07
N PHE A 258 7.12 16.13 2.49
CA PHE A 258 6.18 16.80 1.60
C PHE A 258 6.03 18.29 1.94
N VAL A 259 5.41 19.05 1.03
CA VAL A 259 5.12 20.48 1.24
C VAL A 259 3.64 20.65 1.49
N VAL A 260 3.29 21.43 2.52
CA VAL A 260 1.92 21.87 2.78
C VAL A 260 1.77 23.33 2.33
N TYR A 261 0.86 23.55 1.40
CA TYR A 261 0.51 24.86 0.87
C TYR A 261 -0.74 25.42 1.55
N MET A 262 -0.64 26.66 2.01
CA MET A 262 -1.72 27.40 2.67
C MET A 262 -1.80 28.81 2.08
N ASP A 263 -2.99 29.40 2.04
CA ASP A 263 -3.17 30.80 1.61
C ASP A 263 -3.20 31.80 2.79
N SER A 264 -3.26 31.30 4.03
CA SER A 264 -3.09 32.12 5.23
C SER A 264 -1.62 32.46 5.51
N SER A 265 -1.16 33.60 5.00
CA SER A 265 0.20 34.12 5.24
C SER A 265 0.52 34.30 6.74
N LEU A 266 -0.47 34.68 7.56
CA LEU A 266 -0.32 34.80 9.01
C LEU A 266 0.09 33.47 9.64
N VAL A 267 -0.64 32.40 9.35
CA VAL A 267 -0.41 31.07 9.92
C VAL A 267 0.92 30.49 9.46
N VAL A 268 1.24 30.63 8.16
CA VAL A 268 2.54 30.21 7.62
C VAL A 268 3.70 30.93 8.31
N ASN A 269 3.61 32.26 8.49
CA ASN A 269 4.66 33.03 9.17
C ASN A 269 4.77 32.69 10.67
N GLN A 270 3.67 32.31 11.33
CA GLN A 270 3.71 31.81 12.71
C GLN A 270 4.38 30.44 12.80
N LEU A 271 4.06 29.51 11.88
CA LEU A 271 4.66 28.17 11.83
C LEU A 271 6.16 28.21 11.51
N ARG A 272 6.60 29.16 10.69
CA ARG A 272 8.02 29.42 10.39
C ARG A 272 8.77 30.15 11.51
N GLY A 273 8.07 30.60 12.56
CA GLY A 273 8.65 31.34 13.68
C GLY A 273 8.94 32.81 13.39
N THR A 274 8.57 33.32 12.22
CA THR A 274 8.71 34.75 11.87
C THR A 274 7.76 35.61 12.68
N TYR A 275 6.54 35.14 12.93
CA TYR A 275 5.53 35.83 13.73
C TYR A 275 5.27 35.12 15.06
N ARG A 276 5.07 35.91 16.13
CA ARG A 276 4.74 35.37 17.46
C ARG A 276 3.27 34.97 17.55
N VAL A 277 3.00 33.82 18.17
CA VAL A 277 1.64 33.40 18.53
C VAL A 277 1.30 33.97 19.91
N ARG A 278 0.37 34.94 19.96
CA ARG A 278 -0.06 35.59 21.21
C ARG A 278 -1.37 35.02 21.76
N SER A 279 -2.22 34.47 20.90
CA SER A 279 -3.53 33.95 21.32
C SER A 279 -3.36 32.68 22.16
N PRO A 280 -3.94 32.62 23.37
CA PRO A 280 -3.87 31.42 24.21
C PRO A 280 -4.61 30.22 23.59
N LYS A 281 -5.61 30.47 22.71
CA LYS A 281 -6.31 29.42 21.97
C LYS A 281 -5.48 28.83 20.83
N ILE A 282 -4.70 29.67 20.15
CA ILE A 282 -3.87 29.24 19.00
C ILE A 282 -2.58 28.58 19.45
N LYS A 283 -1.99 29.02 20.58
CA LYS A 283 -0.72 28.48 21.08
C LYS A 283 -0.65 26.94 21.12
N PRO A 284 -1.61 26.21 21.73
CA PRO A 284 -1.57 24.74 21.72
C PRO A 284 -1.71 24.13 20.32
N LEU A 285 -2.47 24.77 19.41
CA LEU A 285 -2.61 24.32 18.02
C LEU A 285 -1.30 24.48 17.24
N HIS A 286 -0.62 25.63 17.43
CA HIS A 286 0.68 25.90 16.83
C HIS A 286 1.73 24.90 17.31
N GLU A 287 1.81 24.65 18.62
CA GLU A 287 2.76 23.67 19.19
C GLU A 287 2.55 22.28 18.60
N ARG A 288 1.28 21.84 18.49
CA ARG A 288 0.93 20.56 17.87
C ARG A 288 1.29 20.51 16.38
N ALA A 289 0.97 21.56 15.62
CA ALA A 289 1.27 21.62 14.19
C ALA A 289 2.79 21.57 13.94
N VAL A 290 3.59 22.32 14.72
CA VAL A 290 5.06 22.30 14.61
C VAL A 290 5.64 20.93 14.95
N ALA A 291 5.11 20.25 15.98
CA ALA A 291 5.54 18.90 16.33
C ALA A 291 5.28 17.90 15.19
N LEU A 292 4.08 17.94 14.58
CA LEU A 292 3.72 17.09 13.46
C LEU A 292 4.57 17.39 12.21
N LEU A 293 4.74 18.67 11.85
CA LEU A 293 5.59 19.07 10.72
C LEU A 293 7.02 18.51 10.87
N ARG A 294 7.59 18.58 12.08
CA ARG A 294 8.91 18.02 12.37
C ARG A 294 8.93 16.50 12.24
N ALA A 295 7.97 15.80 12.85
CA ALA A 295 7.90 14.34 12.83
C ALA A 295 7.77 13.77 11.41
N LEU A 296 7.07 14.50 10.53
CA LEU A 296 6.82 14.09 9.14
C LEU A 296 7.84 14.65 8.15
N ASN A 297 8.84 15.41 8.61
CA ASN A 297 9.78 16.14 7.75
C ASN A 297 9.05 16.98 6.69
N ALA A 298 7.94 17.62 7.08
CA ALA A 298 7.09 18.40 6.20
C ALA A 298 7.39 19.90 6.33
N LYS A 299 7.21 20.63 5.24
CA LYS A 299 7.39 22.09 5.18
C LYS A 299 6.06 22.78 4.94
N VAL A 300 5.96 24.04 5.33
CA VAL A 300 4.81 24.90 5.01
C VAL A 300 5.23 26.03 4.08
N GLU A 301 4.41 26.29 3.08
CA GLU A 301 4.59 27.38 2.12
C GLU A 301 3.31 28.15 1.90
N HIS A 302 3.45 29.47 1.76
CA HIS A 302 2.33 30.34 1.45
C HIS A 302 2.14 30.40 -0.07
N ILE A 303 0.88 30.29 -0.51
CA ILE A 303 0.47 30.48 -1.90
C ILE A 303 -0.70 31.46 -1.99
N PRO A 304 -0.89 32.17 -3.12
CA PRO A 304 -2.11 32.91 -3.37
C PRO A 304 -3.35 32.00 -3.34
N ARG A 305 -4.47 32.51 -2.83
CA ARG A 305 -5.75 31.79 -2.76
C ARG A 305 -6.22 31.23 -4.11
N SER A 306 -5.95 31.93 -5.21
CA SER A 306 -6.28 31.46 -6.57
C SER A 306 -5.57 30.16 -6.96
N LEU A 307 -4.48 29.80 -6.28
CA LEU A 307 -3.73 28.57 -6.49
C LEU A 307 -4.08 27.49 -5.44
N ASN A 308 -4.85 27.82 -4.40
CA ASN A 308 -5.21 26.87 -3.36
C ASN A 308 -6.38 25.99 -3.82
N VAL A 309 -6.07 24.79 -4.30
CA VAL A 309 -7.09 23.86 -4.82
C VAL A 309 -8.07 23.34 -3.77
N SER A 310 -7.76 23.50 -2.48
CA SER A 310 -8.65 23.08 -1.39
C SER A 310 -9.75 24.11 -1.07
N ASP A 311 -9.61 25.36 -1.52
CA ASP A 311 -10.57 26.45 -1.29
C ASP A 311 -11.99 26.15 -1.80
N ARG A 312 -12.10 25.38 -2.87
CA ARG A 312 -13.42 24.97 -3.39
C ARG A 312 -14.17 24.06 -2.43
N LEU A 313 -13.45 23.25 -1.64
CA LEU A 313 -14.04 22.22 -0.80
C LEU A 313 -14.64 22.79 0.49
N THR A 314 -14.08 23.89 1.00
CA THR A 314 -14.63 24.59 2.19
C THR A 314 -15.92 25.35 1.88
N ARG A 315 -16.21 25.57 0.58
CA ARG A 315 -17.40 26.28 0.10
C ARG A 315 -18.56 25.37 -0.30
N LEU A 316 -18.31 24.07 -0.44
CA LEU A 316 -19.37 23.11 -0.75
C LEU A 316 -20.30 23.02 0.45
N LYS A 317 -21.58 23.39 0.25
CA LYS A 317 -22.64 23.12 1.21
C LYS A 317 -22.62 21.62 1.49
N THR A 318 -22.60 21.25 2.77
CA THR A 318 -22.72 19.88 3.27
C THR A 318 -23.69 19.09 2.39
N PRO A 319 -23.33 17.89 1.88
CA PRO A 319 -24.34 16.98 1.36
C PRO A 319 -25.39 16.83 2.47
N SER A 320 -26.65 17.02 2.11
CA SER A 320 -27.75 16.65 3.00
C SER A 320 -27.65 15.14 3.18
N VAL A 321 -27.30 14.73 4.40
CA VAL A 321 -27.30 13.39 5.03
C VAL A 321 -27.25 12.19 4.10
#